data_AF-A0A1I6GVI8-F1
#
_entry.id   AF-A0A1I6GVI8-F1
#
_cell.length_a   1.000
_cell.length_b   1.000
_cell.length_c   1.000
_cell.angle_alpha   90.00
_cell.angle_beta   90.00
_cell.angle_gamma   90.00
#
_symmetry.space_group_name_H-M   'P 1'
#
loop_
_entity.id
_entity.type
_entity.pdbx_description
1 polymer ?
#
loop_
_entity_poly.entity_id
_entity_poly.type
_entity_poly.pdbx_seq_one_letter_code
_entity_poly.pdbx_strand_id
1 'polypeptide(L)'
;MNKLKLALVALTALALSACAYGPQLAQPYQLTAPPAIQDNSGEYMSPYTSDGVLAEWVNNARNAEMGAAIGGMAGAYAGQKLAENIPFIGGWLGQEIGNTVGREVALEMAGGEEVIRGTSDISFNSLYELSVWMYVTHSAHPHYQDALESAMSIYPELKTVYTQSLYQASAQAGF
;
A
#
# COMPACT_ATOMS: atom_id res chain seq x y z
N MET A 1 -28.58 47.73 1.03
CA MET A 1 -28.27 46.41 0.43
C MET A 1 -29.53 45.56 0.50
N ASN A 2 -30.09 45.12 -0.64
CA ASN A 2 -31.39 44.43 -0.66
C ASN A 2 -31.30 43.05 0.00
N LYS A 3 -32.34 42.63 0.72
CA LYS A 3 -32.41 41.33 1.44
C LYS A 3 -32.06 40.13 0.54
N LEU A 4 -32.38 40.22 -0.76
CA LEU A 4 -32.02 39.22 -1.78
C LEU A 4 -30.51 39.12 -2.04
N LYS A 5 -29.78 40.25 -2.02
CA LYS A 5 -28.30 40.25 -2.15
C LYS A 5 -27.63 39.71 -0.88
N LEU A 6 -28.22 39.96 0.29
CA LEU A 6 -27.74 39.42 1.57
C LEU A 6 -27.91 37.89 1.61
N ALA A 7 -29.06 37.38 1.15
CA ALA A 7 -29.34 35.95 1.08
C ALA A 7 -28.40 35.23 0.09
N LEU A 8 -28.13 35.84 -1.08
CA LEU A 8 -27.22 35.27 -2.07
C LEU A 8 -25.78 35.18 -1.53
N VAL A 9 -25.28 36.22 -0.86
CA VAL A 9 -23.94 36.24 -0.25
C VAL A 9 -23.82 35.20 0.86
N ALA A 10 -24.85 35.04 1.71
CA ALA A 10 -24.87 34.04 2.77
C ALA A 10 -24.87 32.60 2.23
N LEU A 11 -25.64 32.32 1.17
CA LEU A 11 -25.66 31.01 0.51
C LEU A 11 -24.33 30.68 -0.16
N THR A 12 -23.68 31.68 -0.78
CA THR A 12 -22.38 31.49 -1.43
C THR A 12 -21.27 31.26 -0.39
N ALA A 13 -21.32 31.94 0.76
CA ALA A 13 -20.39 31.72 1.86
C ALA A 13 -20.55 30.34 2.52
N LEU A 14 -21.79 29.87 2.72
CA LEU A 14 -22.08 28.53 3.26
C LEU A 14 -21.62 27.41 2.32
N ALA A 15 -21.76 27.60 1.00
CA ALA A 15 -21.28 26.64 0.00
C ALA A 15 -19.74 26.54 -0.05
N LEU A 16 -19.02 27.64 0.20
CA LEU A 16 -17.56 27.66 0.20
C LEU A 16 -16.94 27.06 1.48
N SER A 17 -17.65 27.10 2.62
CA SER A 17 -17.21 26.46 3.87
C SER A 17 -17.41 24.94 3.92
N ALA A 18 -18.25 24.38 3.04
CA ALA A 18 -18.54 22.95 3.03
C ALA A 18 -17.38 22.08 2.48
N CYS A 19 -16.41 22.67 1.77
CA CYS A 19 -15.24 21.95 1.24
C CYS A 19 -14.07 21.87 2.23
N ALA A 20 -14.16 22.46 3.42
CA ALA A 20 -13.05 22.57 4.37
C ALA A 20 -13.04 21.48 5.46
N TYR A 21 -13.99 20.55 5.46
CA TYR A 21 -14.18 19.53 6.52
C TYR A 21 -14.13 18.08 5.99
N GLY A 22 -13.36 17.84 4.93
CA GLY A 22 -12.98 16.46 4.57
C GLY A 22 -11.92 15.93 5.55
N PRO A 23 -11.85 14.62 5.80
CA PRO A 23 -10.77 14.04 6.59
C PRO A 23 -9.43 14.45 5.98
N GLN A 24 -8.57 15.11 6.76
CA GLN A 24 -7.28 15.56 6.28
C GLN A 24 -6.24 14.46 6.52
N LEU A 25 -5.50 14.10 5.48
CA LEU A 25 -4.34 13.25 5.66
C LEU A 25 -3.21 14.08 6.29
N ALA A 26 -2.75 13.67 7.46
CA ALA A 26 -1.60 14.26 8.13
C ALA A 26 -0.32 13.99 7.31
N GLN A 27 0.58 14.97 7.26
CA GLN A 27 1.90 14.77 6.67
C GLN A 27 2.71 13.75 7.49
N PRO A 28 3.69 13.05 6.90
CA PRO A 28 4.45 12.00 7.60
C PRO A 28 5.08 12.48 8.92
N TYR A 29 5.67 13.68 8.92
CA TYR A 29 6.31 14.29 10.10
C TYR A 29 5.32 14.73 11.20
N GLN A 30 4.00 14.68 10.94
CA GLN A 30 2.94 15.01 11.89
C GLN A 30 2.40 13.76 12.60
N LEU A 31 2.80 12.57 12.16
CA LEU A 31 2.39 11.30 12.73
C LEU A 31 3.54 10.65 13.53
N THR A 32 3.17 9.76 14.44
CA THR A 32 4.14 8.91 15.13
C THR A 32 4.10 7.52 14.50
N ALA A 33 5.28 7.02 14.08
CA ALA A 33 5.39 5.67 13.55
C ALA A 33 5.05 4.63 14.65
N PRO A 34 4.21 3.62 14.35
CA PRO A 34 4.03 2.48 15.23
C PRO A 34 5.37 1.79 15.52
N PRO A 35 5.55 1.18 16.70
CA PRO A 35 6.78 0.48 17.03
C PRO A 35 6.96 -0.73 16.10
N ALA A 36 8.12 -0.80 15.44
CA ALA A 36 8.52 -1.93 14.62
C ALA A 36 9.09 -3.06 15.47
N ILE A 37 8.73 -4.31 15.16
CA ILE A 37 9.37 -5.48 15.75
C ILE A 37 10.72 -5.67 15.07
N GLN A 38 11.81 -5.69 15.85
CA GLN A 38 13.19 -5.77 15.36
C GLN A 38 13.65 -7.21 15.11
N ASP A 39 12.79 -7.97 14.45
CA ASP A 39 13.05 -9.31 13.91
C ASP A 39 11.94 -9.67 12.92
N ASN A 40 11.90 -10.93 12.50
CA ASN A 40 10.86 -11.46 11.63
C ASN A 40 9.71 -12.15 12.37
N SER A 41 9.54 -12.00 13.69
CA SER A 41 8.54 -12.76 14.47
C SER A 41 7.09 -12.35 14.20
N GLY A 42 6.86 -11.14 13.68
CA GLY A 42 5.54 -10.65 13.28
C GLY A 42 4.94 -11.38 12.07
N GLU A 43 3.69 -11.03 11.75
CA GLU A 43 2.94 -11.60 10.63
C GLU A 43 3.31 -10.96 9.29
N TYR A 44 3.57 -9.65 9.29
CA TYR A 44 3.83 -8.87 8.08
C TYR A 44 5.27 -8.38 8.07
N MET A 45 6.04 -8.81 7.08
CA MET A 45 7.44 -8.44 6.91
C MET A 45 7.55 -7.05 6.28
N SER A 46 8.51 -6.27 6.75
CA SER A 46 8.81 -4.96 6.16
C SER A 46 9.46 -5.10 4.79
N PRO A 47 9.11 -4.24 3.80
CA PRO A 47 9.85 -4.14 2.55
C PRO A 47 11.16 -3.35 2.68
N TYR A 48 11.47 -2.89 3.90
CA TYR A 48 12.71 -2.22 4.26
C TYR A 48 13.43 -2.96 5.38
N THR A 49 14.75 -2.93 5.35
CA THR A 49 15.61 -3.37 6.43
C THR A 49 15.84 -2.27 7.47
N SER A 50 16.37 -2.64 8.64
CA SER A 50 16.62 -1.70 9.75
C SER A 50 17.64 -0.60 9.45
N ASP A 51 18.51 -0.79 8.47
CA ASP A 51 19.43 0.23 7.92
C ASP A 51 18.77 1.15 6.87
N GLY A 52 17.50 0.92 6.56
CA GLY A 52 16.68 1.78 5.71
C GLY A 52 16.80 1.54 4.21
N VAL A 53 17.41 0.43 3.79
CA VAL A 53 17.40 0.00 2.38
C VAL A 53 16.26 -0.97 2.08
N LEU A 54 16.03 -1.28 0.81
CA LEU A 54 15.02 -2.27 0.43
C LEU A 54 15.46 -3.67 0.88
N ALA A 55 14.52 -4.43 1.42
CA ALA A 55 14.73 -5.84 1.71
C ALA A 55 15.05 -6.64 0.43
N GLU A 56 15.80 -7.73 0.56
CA GLU A 56 16.26 -8.53 -0.59
C GLU A 56 15.08 -9.03 -1.44
N TRP A 57 14.01 -9.49 -0.81
CA TRP A 57 12.82 -9.98 -1.51
C TRP A 57 12.14 -8.90 -2.38
N VAL A 58 12.25 -7.62 -2.00
CA VAL A 58 11.78 -6.50 -2.83
C VAL A 58 12.68 -6.31 -4.05
N ASN A 59 14.00 -6.41 -3.88
CA ASN A 59 14.94 -6.33 -4.99
C ASN A 59 14.75 -7.51 -5.96
N ASN A 60 14.48 -8.71 -5.44
CA ASN A 60 14.17 -9.88 -6.26
C ASN A 60 12.90 -9.66 -7.09
N ALA A 61 11.82 -9.19 -6.47
CA ALA A 61 10.57 -8.90 -7.17
C ALA A 61 10.77 -7.89 -8.32
N ARG A 62 11.48 -6.78 -8.04
CA ARG A 62 11.81 -5.76 -9.06
C ARG A 62 12.66 -6.30 -10.20
N ASN A 63 13.67 -7.12 -9.89
CA ASN A 63 14.54 -7.73 -10.88
C ASN A 63 13.78 -8.74 -11.75
N ALA A 64 12.89 -9.53 -11.15
CA ALA A 64 12.04 -10.47 -11.86
C ALA A 64 11.06 -9.74 -12.79
N GLU A 65 10.42 -8.66 -12.32
CA GLU A 65 9.52 -7.84 -13.13
C GLU A 65 10.25 -7.20 -14.32
N MET A 66 11.42 -6.59 -14.06
CA MET A 66 12.25 -6.00 -15.10
C MET A 66 12.73 -7.05 -16.11
N GLY A 67 13.15 -8.23 -15.65
CA GLY A 67 13.52 -9.35 -16.52
C GLY A 67 12.35 -9.85 -17.36
N ALA A 68 11.16 -9.95 -16.78
CA ALA A 68 9.94 -10.33 -17.46
C ALA A 68 9.50 -9.28 -18.49
N ALA A 69 9.64 -7.99 -18.20
CA ALA A 69 9.35 -6.91 -19.14
C ALA A 69 10.32 -6.90 -20.33
N ILE A 70 11.62 -7.03 -20.07
CA ILE A 70 12.67 -7.11 -21.12
C ILE A 70 12.50 -8.37 -21.98
N GLY A 71 12.16 -9.50 -21.35
CA GLY A 71 11.91 -10.77 -22.06
C GLY A 71 10.54 -10.88 -22.74
N GLY A 72 9.69 -9.85 -22.65
CA GLY A 72 8.30 -9.89 -23.15
C GLY A 72 7.37 -10.86 -22.39
N MET A 73 7.87 -11.50 -21.33
CA MET A 73 7.16 -12.49 -20.54
C MET A 73 6.16 -11.88 -19.54
N ALA A 74 6.33 -10.63 -19.10
CA ALA A 74 5.41 -10.02 -18.13
C ALA A 74 3.97 -10.00 -18.65
N GLY A 75 3.78 -9.62 -19.92
CA GLY A 75 2.47 -9.65 -20.58
C GLY A 75 1.99 -11.07 -20.91
N ALA A 76 2.90 -11.99 -21.23
CA ALA A 76 2.58 -13.37 -21.59
C ALA A 76 2.23 -14.24 -20.38
N TYR A 77 2.92 -14.09 -19.24
CA TYR A 77 2.69 -14.86 -18.01
C TYR A 77 1.41 -14.40 -17.30
N ALA A 78 1.21 -13.08 -17.16
CA ALA A 78 -0.06 -12.53 -16.68
C ALA A 78 -1.23 -12.91 -17.62
N GLY A 79 -1.01 -12.87 -18.94
CA GLY A 79 -1.99 -13.29 -19.95
C GLY A 79 -2.30 -14.79 -19.95
N GLN A 80 -1.29 -15.65 -19.79
CA GLN A 80 -1.45 -17.10 -19.72
C GLN A 80 -2.14 -17.53 -18.42
N LYS A 81 -1.81 -16.93 -17.27
CA LYS A 81 -2.52 -17.24 -16.01
C LYS A 81 -3.96 -16.74 -15.99
N LEU A 82 -4.25 -15.59 -16.60
CA LEU A 82 -5.64 -15.16 -16.88
C LEU A 82 -6.37 -16.11 -17.83
N ALA A 83 -5.67 -16.68 -18.81
CA ALA A 83 -6.26 -17.61 -19.77
C ALA A 83 -6.46 -19.04 -19.20
N GLU A 84 -5.64 -19.44 -18.24
CA GLU A 84 -5.67 -20.76 -17.59
C GLU A 84 -6.75 -20.85 -16.49
N ASN A 85 -7.17 -19.73 -15.87
CA ASN A 85 -8.08 -19.75 -14.73
C ASN A 85 -9.26 -18.76 -14.86
N ILE A 86 -10.42 -19.33 -15.22
CA ILE A 86 -11.80 -18.89 -14.91
C ILE A 86 -12.24 -17.52 -15.46
N PRO A 87 -13.45 -17.40 -16.07
CA PRO A 87 -14.01 -16.10 -16.44
C PRO A 87 -14.04 -15.17 -15.23
N PHE A 88 -13.29 -14.07 -15.31
CA PHE A 88 -13.28 -12.97 -14.34
C PHE A 88 -14.69 -12.38 -14.25
N ILE A 89 -15.55 -12.96 -13.41
CA ILE A 89 -16.81 -12.34 -13.02
C ILE A 89 -16.42 -11.21 -12.08
N GLY A 90 -16.47 -9.97 -12.56
CA GLY A 90 -15.94 -8.75 -11.93
C GLY A 90 -16.58 -8.30 -10.62
N GLY A 91 -16.92 -9.23 -9.72
CA GLY A 91 -17.31 -8.98 -8.34
C GLY A 91 -16.22 -9.42 -7.35
N TRP A 92 -16.56 -9.33 -6.06
CA TRP A 92 -15.69 -9.69 -4.92
C TRP A 92 -14.95 -11.03 -5.06
N LEU A 93 -15.62 -12.08 -5.56
CA LEU A 93 -15.02 -13.40 -5.79
C LEU A 93 -13.92 -13.36 -6.86
N GLY A 94 -14.09 -12.59 -7.93
CA GLY A 94 -13.06 -12.41 -8.95
C GLY A 94 -11.85 -11.65 -8.40
N GLN A 95 -12.06 -10.68 -7.50
CA GLN A 95 -10.99 -9.96 -6.84
C GLN A 95 -10.20 -10.85 -5.86
N GLU A 96 -10.88 -11.70 -5.10
CA GLU A 96 -10.23 -12.64 -4.18
C GLU A 96 -9.37 -13.67 -4.92
N ILE A 97 -9.92 -14.31 -5.96
CA ILE A 97 -9.17 -15.24 -6.81
C ILE A 97 -7.98 -14.53 -7.48
N GLY A 98 -8.21 -13.33 -8.02
CA GLY A 98 -7.15 -12.52 -8.63
C GLY A 98 -6.04 -12.15 -7.65
N ASN A 99 -6.39 -11.83 -6.40
CA ASN A 99 -5.43 -11.53 -5.34
C ASN A 99 -4.64 -12.76 -4.92
N THR A 100 -5.28 -13.94 -4.79
CA THR A 100 -4.58 -15.19 -4.44
C THR A 100 -3.59 -15.58 -5.51
N VAL A 101 -4.03 -15.64 -6.78
CA VAL A 101 -3.14 -15.97 -7.90
C VAL A 101 -2.04 -14.92 -8.04
N GLY A 102 -2.40 -13.64 -7.96
CA GLY A 102 -1.43 -12.54 -8.01
C GLY A 102 -0.39 -12.63 -6.89
N ARG A 103 -0.80 -12.99 -5.67
CA ARG A 103 0.10 -13.19 -4.53
C ARG A 103 1.04 -14.37 -4.75
N GLU A 104 0.57 -15.49 -5.27
CA GLU A 104 1.44 -16.65 -5.58
C GLU A 104 2.55 -16.27 -6.56
N VAL A 105 2.21 -15.51 -7.60
CA VAL A 105 3.18 -14.99 -8.57
C VAL A 105 4.15 -14.01 -7.90
N ALA A 106 3.64 -13.10 -7.09
CA ALA A 106 4.48 -12.15 -6.36
C ALA A 106 5.44 -12.85 -5.38
N LEU A 107 4.99 -13.90 -4.71
CA LEU A 107 5.83 -14.76 -3.86
C LEU A 107 6.94 -15.42 -4.68
N GLU A 108 6.62 -15.99 -5.84
CA GLU A 108 7.60 -16.60 -6.74
C GLU A 108 8.66 -15.57 -7.17
N MET A 109 8.22 -14.38 -7.58
CA MET A 109 9.11 -13.28 -7.99
C MET A 109 9.99 -12.75 -6.85
N ALA A 110 9.47 -12.74 -5.62
CA ALA A 110 10.20 -12.34 -4.42
C ALA A 110 11.22 -13.39 -3.94
N GLY A 111 11.16 -14.62 -4.48
CA GLY A 111 12.03 -15.75 -4.09
C GLY A 111 11.38 -16.70 -3.07
N GLY A 112 10.09 -16.55 -2.77
CA GLY A 112 9.32 -17.40 -1.87
C GLY A 112 9.24 -16.89 -0.42
N GLU A 113 8.35 -17.51 0.37
CA GLU A 113 8.10 -17.12 1.77
C GLU A 113 9.34 -17.23 2.65
N GLU A 114 10.20 -18.23 2.43
CA GLU A 114 11.46 -18.40 3.15
C GLU A 114 12.41 -17.21 2.93
N VAL A 115 12.53 -16.72 1.69
CA VAL A 115 13.36 -15.55 1.37
C VAL A 115 12.74 -14.30 1.99
N ILE A 116 11.43 -14.09 1.86
CA ILE A 116 10.75 -12.94 2.45
C ILE A 116 11.00 -12.88 3.97
N ARG A 117 10.79 -13.99 4.67
CA ARG A 117 10.96 -14.04 6.13
C ARG A 117 12.43 -14.02 6.55
N GLY A 118 13.29 -14.73 5.82
CA GLY A 118 14.72 -14.89 6.14
C GLY A 118 15.56 -13.64 5.85
N THR A 119 15.10 -12.77 4.95
CA THR A 119 15.81 -11.53 4.56
C THR A 119 15.19 -10.26 5.16
N SER A 120 14.15 -10.41 5.98
CA SER A 120 13.53 -9.30 6.71
C SER A 120 14.01 -9.28 8.15
N ASP A 121 14.45 -8.13 8.61
CA ASP A 121 14.85 -7.87 10.01
C ASP A 121 13.85 -6.97 10.76
N ILE A 122 12.77 -6.55 10.07
CA ILE A 122 11.65 -5.81 10.63
C ILE A 122 10.33 -6.50 10.28
N SER A 123 9.43 -6.58 11.26
CA SER A 123 8.08 -7.10 11.08
C SER A 123 7.02 -6.38 11.92
N PHE A 124 5.75 -6.66 11.61
CA PHE A 124 4.57 -6.06 12.24
C PHE A 124 3.48 -7.10 12.48
N ASN A 125 2.60 -6.83 13.44
CA ASN A 125 1.47 -7.71 13.77
C ASN A 125 0.18 -7.28 13.06
N SER A 126 0.20 -6.16 12.33
CA SER A 126 -0.95 -5.73 11.54
C SER A 126 -0.54 -4.94 10.31
N LEU A 127 -1.39 -4.99 9.29
CA LEU A 127 -1.28 -4.13 8.11
C LEU A 127 -1.45 -2.64 8.44
N TYR A 128 -2.17 -2.30 9.51
CA TYR A 128 -2.25 -0.93 10.01
C TYR A 128 -0.87 -0.43 10.44
N GLU A 129 -0.17 -1.20 11.29
CA GLU A 129 1.16 -0.84 11.77
C GLU A 129 2.15 -0.70 10.63
N LEU A 130 2.19 -1.70 9.72
CA LEU A 130 3.03 -1.66 8.53
C LEU A 130 2.73 -0.42 7.67
N SER A 131 1.45 -0.12 7.40
CA SER A 131 1.04 1.01 6.55
C SER A 131 1.53 2.34 7.10
N VAL A 132 1.23 2.61 8.38
CA VAL A 132 1.58 3.87 9.02
C VAL A 132 3.09 3.96 9.17
N TRP A 133 3.77 2.88 9.57
CA TRP A 133 5.22 2.87 9.70
C TRP A 133 5.92 3.14 8.36
N MET A 134 5.50 2.49 7.26
CA MET A 134 6.06 2.74 5.93
C MET A 134 5.88 4.20 5.51
N TYR A 135 4.68 4.75 5.73
CA TYR A 135 4.40 6.14 5.39
C TYR A 135 5.23 7.13 6.21
N VAL A 136 5.30 6.96 7.52
CA VAL A 136 6.02 7.88 8.40
C VAL A 136 7.53 7.79 8.19
N THR A 137 8.06 6.58 8.07
CA THR A 137 9.52 6.34 8.04
C THR A 137 10.11 6.47 6.65
N HIS A 138 9.38 6.05 5.60
CA HIS A 138 9.94 5.87 4.26
C HIS A 138 9.22 6.59 3.12
N SER A 139 8.15 7.36 3.35
CA SER A 139 7.42 8.03 2.24
C SER A 139 8.28 8.99 1.40
N ALA A 140 9.38 9.51 1.96
CA ALA A 140 10.35 10.33 1.25
C ALA A 140 11.49 9.53 0.58
N HIS A 141 11.52 8.21 0.77
CA HIS A 141 12.55 7.33 0.20
C HIS A 141 12.39 7.23 -1.33
N PRO A 142 13.47 7.28 -2.13
CA PRO A 142 13.39 7.25 -3.59
C PRO A 142 12.66 6.03 -4.16
N HIS A 143 12.71 4.89 -3.47
CA HIS A 143 12.06 3.64 -3.84
C HIS A 143 10.78 3.35 -3.05
N TYR A 144 10.12 4.39 -2.54
CA TYR A 144 8.91 4.22 -1.75
C TYR A 144 7.81 3.46 -2.46
N GLN A 145 7.56 3.80 -3.72
CA GLN A 145 6.52 3.17 -4.54
C GLN A 145 6.84 1.71 -4.78
N ASP A 146 8.07 1.39 -5.19
CA ASP A 146 8.53 0.02 -5.40
C ASP A 146 8.31 -0.86 -4.15
N ALA A 147 8.63 -0.33 -2.96
CA ALA A 147 8.43 -1.02 -1.69
C ALA A 147 6.94 -1.22 -1.35
N LEU A 148 6.11 -0.19 -1.57
CA LEU A 148 4.67 -0.25 -1.32
C LEU A 148 3.96 -1.22 -2.25
N GLU A 149 4.30 -1.20 -3.53
CA GLU A 149 3.73 -2.11 -4.54
C GLU A 149 4.15 -3.56 -4.27
N SER A 150 5.41 -3.79 -3.92
CA SER A 150 5.89 -5.11 -3.52
C SER A 150 5.15 -5.61 -2.27
N ALA A 151 5.01 -4.77 -1.24
CA ALA A 151 4.24 -5.12 -0.04
C ALA A 151 2.76 -5.39 -0.35
N MET A 152 2.12 -4.59 -1.21
CA MET A 152 0.74 -4.82 -1.66
C MET A 152 0.57 -6.06 -2.54
N SER A 153 1.64 -6.55 -3.17
CA SER A 153 1.60 -7.76 -3.98
C SER A 153 1.75 -9.01 -3.12
N ILE A 154 2.57 -8.95 -2.07
CA ILE A 154 2.70 -10.01 -1.07
C ILE A 154 1.51 -10.03 -0.08
N TYR A 155 0.97 -8.86 0.25
CA TYR A 155 -0.16 -8.66 1.16
C TYR A 155 -1.31 -7.91 0.43
N PRO A 156 -2.12 -8.58 -0.41
CA PRO A 156 -3.14 -7.93 -1.23
C PRO A 156 -4.18 -7.11 -0.46
N GLU A 157 -4.46 -7.46 0.78
CA GLU A 157 -5.37 -6.75 1.68
C GLU A 157 -4.88 -5.31 1.96
N LEU A 158 -3.56 -5.10 1.90
CA LEU A 158 -2.92 -3.78 2.06
C LEU A 158 -3.45 -2.78 1.03
N LYS A 159 -3.83 -3.20 -0.18
CA LYS A 159 -4.44 -2.33 -1.22
C LYS A 159 -5.71 -1.65 -0.73
N THR A 160 -6.46 -2.33 0.14
CA THR A 160 -7.72 -1.83 0.68
C THR A 160 -7.50 -1.03 1.96
N VAL A 161 -6.59 -1.48 2.84
CA VAL A 161 -6.45 -0.91 4.18
C VAL A 161 -5.39 0.18 4.30
N TYR A 162 -4.45 0.30 3.36
CA TYR A 162 -3.32 1.24 3.47
C TYR A 162 -3.78 2.68 3.67
N THR A 163 -4.55 3.22 2.71
CA THR A 163 -5.06 4.59 2.78
C THR A 163 -5.96 4.80 3.99
N GLN A 164 -6.78 3.80 4.35
CA GLN A 164 -7.66 3.87 5.52
C GLN A 164 -6.86 3.94 6.82
N SER A 165 -5.77 3.18 6.92
CA SER A 165 -4.87 3.19 8.07
C SER A 165 -4.22 4.57 8.24
N LEU A 166 -3.84 5.23 7.14
CA LEU A 166 -3.28 6.57 7.20
C LEU A 166 -4.31 7.63 7.65
N TYR A 167 -5.54 7.57 7.15
CA TYR A 167 -6.60 8.46 7.62
C TYR A 167 -6.98 8.20 9.08
N GLN A 168 -6.98 6.93 9.51
CA GLN A 168 -7.21 6.58 10.90
C GLN A 168 -6.10 7.15 11.80
N ALA A 169 -4.83 7.01 11.42
CA ALA A 169 -3.71 7.59 12.15
C ALA A 169 -3.77 9.14 12.18
N SER A 170 -4.18 9.74 11.07
CA SER A 170 -4.39 11.19 10.95
C SER A 170 -5.48 11.70 11.89
N ALA A 171 -6.63 11.02 11.92
CA ALA A 171 -7.72 11.34 12.84
C ALA A 171 -7.31 11.20 14.30
N GLN A 172 -6.51 10.19 14.65
CA GLN A 172 -5.95 10.03 16.00
C GLN A 172 -4.99 11.16 16.37
N ALA A 173 -4.30 11.74 15.39
CA ALA A 173 -3.42 12.89 15.56
C ALA A 173 -4.15 14.26 15.46
N GLY A 174 -5.46 14.27 15.18
CA GLY A 174 -6.30 15.46 15.14
C GLY A 174 -6.47 16.12 13.77
N PHE A 175 -6.34 15.36 12.68
CA PHE A 175 -6.53 15.80 11.29
C PHE A 175 -7.79 15.20 10.64
#